data_AF-G1ERV7-F1
#
_entry.id   AF-G1ERV7-F1
#
_cell.length_a   1.000
_cell.length_b   1.000
_cell.length_c   1.000
_cell.angle_alpha   90.00
_cell.angle_beta   90.00
_cell.angle_gamma   90.00
#
_symmetry.space_group_name_H-M   'P 1'
#
loop_
_entity.id
_entity.type
_entity.pdbx_description
1 polymer ?
#
loop_
_entity_poly.entity_id
_entity_poly.type
_entity_poly.pdbx_seq_one_letter_code
_entity_poly.pdbx_strand_id
1 'polypeptide(L)'
;ILDAAAAAVHIKAITTPSLPENFHLAHLLKTEMQLETEIRPSIAVNTFAVMGVNTAILQAALLSRAKLNSILPAKIVATLDIKEGNFKLEVLPVSAPEHIAAVQVETFAVARNIEDLAAARIVPVIPAEVMQPISRQSKLSSSAAAASRL
;
A
#
# COMPACT_ATOMS: atom_id res chain seq x y z
N ILE A 1 5.34 -3.97 19.59
CA ILE A 1 5.24 -3.53 18.18
C ILE A 1 4.89 -4.77 17.39
N LEU A 2 3.91 -4.69 16.49
CA LEU A 2 3.52 -5.78 15.61
C LEU A 2 3.75 -5.33 14.16
N ASP A 3 4.56 -6.07 13.44
CA ASP A 3 4.92 -5.83 12.05
C ASP A 3 4.52 -7.01 11.17
N ALA A 4 4.13 -6.72 9.94
CA ALA A 4 3.84 -7.70 8.91
C ALA A 4 4.37 -7.17 7.58
N ALA A 5 5.07 -8.02 6.84
CA ALA A 5 5.51 -7.74 5.49
C ALA A 5 4.94 -8.79 4.54
N ALA A 6 4.50 -8.36 3.37
CA ALA A 6 3.99 -9.25 2.33
C ALA A 6 4.47 -8.76 0.96
N ALA A 7 4.52 -9.67 0.00
CA ALA A 7 4.76 -9.34 -1.39
C ALA A 7 3.89 -10.24 -2.26
N ALA A 8 3.08 -9.65 -3.13
CA ALA A 8 2.36 -10.37 -4.16
C ALA A 8 3.13 -10.29 -5.49
N VAL A 9 3.22 -11.40 -6.20
CA VAL A 9 3.87 -11.49 -7.51
C VAL A 9 2.92 -12.17 -8.49
N HIS A 10 2.66 -11.50 -9.61
CA HIS A 10 1.89 -12.04 -10.73
C HIS A 10 2.84 -12.20 -11.92
N ILE A 11 2.91 -13.41 -12.46
CA ILE A 11 3.80 -13.76 -13.58
C ILE A 11 2.93 -14.27 -14.72
N LYS A 12 3.15 -13.72 -15.92
CA LYS A 12 2.49 -14.15 -17.15
C LYS A 12 3.55 -14.35 -18.22
N ALA A 13 3.67 -15.58 -18.72
CA ALA A 13 4.54 -15.92 -19.82
C ALA A 13 3.72 -16.05 -21.11
N ILE A 14 4.15 -15.40 -22.17
CA ILE A 14 3.54 -15.38 -23.49
C ILE A 14 4.62 -15.86 -24.48
N THR A 15 4.25 -16.74 -25.40
CA THR A 15 5.15 -17.25 -26.44
C THR A 15 4.57 -16.92 -27.81
N THR A 16 5.42 -16.40 -28.69
CA THR A 16 5.04 -15.99 -30.05
C THR A 16 5.99 -16.64 -31.06
N PRO A 17 5.50 -17.42 -32.05
CA PRO A 17 4.12 -17.92 -32.19
C PRO A 17 3.71 -18.90 -31.08
N SER A 18 2.40 -19.10 -30.92
CA SER A 18 1.82 -20.04 -29.94
C SER A 18 2.35 -21.46 -30.15
N LEU A 19 2.73 -22.11 -29.05
CA LEU A 19 3.32 -23.45 -29.06
C LEU A 19 2.34 -24.49 -29.67
N PRO A 20 2.82 -25.37 -30.58
CA PRO A 20 2.01 -26.46 -31.12
C PRO A 20 1.67 -27.50 -30.04
N GLU A 21 0.57 -28.26 -30.21
CA GLU A 21 0.13 -29.28 -29.23
C GLU A 21 1.20 -30.34 -28.93
N ASN A 22 2.06 -30.63 -29.91
CA ASN A 22 3.22 -31.53 -29.87
C ASN A 22 4.52 -30.74 -29.63
N PHE A 23 4.52 -29.97 -28.54
CA PHE A 23 5.62 -29.13 -28.13
C PHE A 23 6.83 -29.91 -27.61
N HIS A 24 8.03 -29.58 -28.12
CA HIS A 24 9.32 -29.98 -27.55
C HIS A 24 10.06 -28.74 -27.04
N LEU A 25 10.82 -28.85 -25.94
CA LEU A 25 11.58 -27.74 -25.33
C LEU A 25 12.44 -26.96 -26.33
N ALA A 26 13.00 -27.64 -27.35
CA ALA A 26 13.78 -27.01 -28.42
C ALA A 26 12.98 -26.01 -29.28
N HIS A 27 11.65 -26.07 -29.28
CA HIS A 27 10.80 -25.10 -29.95
C HIS A 27 10.75 -23.76 -29.19
N LEU A 28 10.93 -23.73 -27.85
CA LEU A 28 11.02 -22.46 -27.09
C LEU A 28 12.22 -21.62 -27.54
N LEU A 29 13.31 -22.27 -27.91
CA LEU A 29 14.54 -21.61 -28.39
C LEU A 29 14.37 -20.94 -29.76
N LYS A 30 13.27 -21.25 -30.48
CA LYS A 30 12.96 -20.70 -31.81
C LYS A 30 11.83 -19.68 -31.79
N THR A 31 11.24 -19.44 -30.61
CA THR A 31 10.11 -18.53 -30.41
C THR A 31 10.53 -17.33 -29.58
N GLU A 32 9.85 -16.21 -29.77
CA GLU A 32 9.95 -15.06 -28.89
C GLU A 32 9.16 -15.35 -27.61
N MET A 33 9.79 -15.11 -26.45
CA MET A 33 9.17 -15.28 -25.15
C MET A 33 9.03 -13.92 -24.47
N GLN A 34 7.81 -13.55 -24.10
CA GLN A 34 7.53 -12.35 -23.33
C GLN A 34 7.05 -12.73 -21.92
N LEU A 35 7.74 -12.21 -20.92
CA LEU A 35 7.46 -12.41 -19.51
C LEU A 35 6.99 -11.09 -18.90
N GLU A 36 5.70 -10.99 -18.60
CA GLU A 36 5.14 -9.90 -17.82
C GLU A 36 5.14 -10.29 -16.34
N THR A 37 5.76 -9.48 -15.50
CA THR A 37 5.80 -9.65 -14.05
C THR A 37 5.28 -8.41 -13.35
N GLU A 38 4.31 -8.56 -12.45
CA GLU A 38 3.79 -7.48 -11.62
C GLU A 38 4.03 -7.83 -10.14
N ILE A 39 4.70 -6.93 -9.42
CA ILE A 39 5.14 -7.14 -8.04
C ILE A 39 4.51 -6.06 -7.17
N ARG A 40 3.96 -6.45 -6.03
CA ARG A 40 3.29 -5.57 -5.07
C ARG A 40 3.80 -5.87 -3.64
N PRO A 41 4.97 -5.36 -3.25
CA PRO A 41 5.41 -5.35 -1.85
C PRO A 41 4.50 -4.47 -0.98
N SER A 42 4.25 -4.93 0.24
CA SER A 42 3.52 -4.20 1.27
C SER A 42 4.09 -4.44 2.67
N ILE A 43 4.01 -3.41 3.51
CA ILE A 43 4.48 -3.44 4.90
C ILE A 43 3.39 -2.78 5.76
N ALA A 44 3.06 -3.42 6.88
CA ALA A 44 2.15 -2.92 7.89
C ALA A 44 2.81 -2.98 9.27
N VAL A 45 2.82 -1.87 10.00
CA VAL A 45 3.37 -1.77 11.35
C VAL A 45 2.32 -1.17 12.28
N ASN A 46 2.04 -1.86 13.38
CA ASN A 46 1.17 -1.44 14.45
C ASN A 46 1.98 -1.29 15.74
N THR A 47 2.06 -0.07 16.27
CA THR A 47 2.69 0.23 17.55
C THR A 47 1.62 0.63 18.56
N PHE A 48 1.72 0.08 19.77
CA PHE A 48 0.84 0.39 20.88
C PHE A 48 1.65 0.91 22.06
N ALA A 49 1.21 2.00 22.66
CA ALA A 49 1.71 2.51 23.93
C ALA A 49 0.53 2.57 24.91
N VAL A 50 0.72 2.01 26.11
CA VAL A 50 -0.32 1.96 27.14
C VAL A 50 0.23 2.57 28.42
N MET A 51 -0.52 3.51 29.01
CA MET A 51 -0.20 4.13 30.29
C MET A 51 -1.46 4.15 31.14
N GLY A 52 -1.41 3.63 32.36
CA GLY A 52 -2.61 3.59 33.18
C GLY A 52 -2.43 2.87 34.50
N VAL A 53 -3.56 2.72 35.19
CA VAL A 53 -3.68 1.99 36.44
C VAL A 53 -4.41 0.67 36.19
N ASN A 54 -3.85 -0.40 36.75
CA ASN A 54 -4.43 -1.73 36.73
C ASN A 54 -4.65 -2.18 38.17
N THR A 55 -5.88 -2.10 38.67
CA THR A 55 -6.25 -2.53 40.03
C THR A 55 -7.17 -3.73 39.97
N ALA A 56 -7.30 -4.47 41.07
CA ALA A 56 -8.13 -5.68 41.16
C ALA A 56 -9.64 -5.45 40.91
N ILE A 57 -10.10 -4.19 40.94
CA ILE A 57 -11.51 -3.82 40.76
C ILE A 57 -11.69 -3.04 39.44
N LEU A 58 -10.74 -2.17 39.10
CA LEU A 58 -10.89 -1.22 37.99
C LEU A 58 -9.59 -1.06 37.20
N GLN A 59 -9.70 -1.04 35.87
CA GLN A 59 -8.61 -0.76 34.95
C GLN A 59 -8.91 0.51 34.18
N ALA A 60 -8.00 1.47 34.25
CA ALA A 60 -8.11 2.72 33.51
C ALA A 60 -6.77 3.02 32.84
N ALA A 61 -6.76 3.19 31.52
CA ALA A 61 -5.55 3.40 30.76
C ALA A 61 -5.76 4.29 29.54
N LEU A 62 -4.74 5.06 29.19
CA LEU A 62 -4.57 5.67 27.89
C LEU A 62 -3.87 4.67 26.98
N LEU A 63 -4.47 4.36 25.84
CA LEU A 63 -3.94 3.51 24.79
C LEU A 63 -3.71 4.36 23.54
N SER A 64 -2.45 4.56 23.18
CA SER A 64 -2.05 5.17 21.90
C SER A 64 -1.70 4.07 20.90
N ARG A 65 -2.27 4.14 19.71
CA ARG A 65 -2.05 3.21 18.60
C ARG A 65 -1.54 3.98 17.39
N ALA A 66 -0.38 3.62 16.89
CA ALA A 66 0.14 4.08 15.60
C ALA A 66 0.08 2.94 14.58
N LYS A 67 -0.55 3.18 13.43
CA LYS A 67 -0.61 2.29 12.27
C LYS A 67 0.19 2.94 11.14
N LEU A 68 1.11 2.20 10.56
CA LEU A 68 1.84 2.56 9.35
C LEU A 68 1.57 1.48 8.32
N ASN A 69 1.10 1.86 7.14
CA ASN A 69 0.93 0.96 6.01
C ASN A 69 1.66 1.54 4.80
N SER A 70 2.38 0.72 4.04
CA SER A 70 3.01 1.13 2.78
C SER A 70 2.89 0.03 1.73
N ILE A 71 2.66 0.41 0.47
CA ILE A 71 2.51 -0.49 -0.67
C ILE A 71 3.20 0.15 -1.87
N LEU A 72 4.13 -0.56 -2.50
CA LEU A 72 4.91 -0.04 -3.62
C LEU A 72 4.80 -0.96 -4.84
N PRO A 73 3.77 -0.82 -5.70
CA PRO A 73 3.63 -1.68 -6.86
C PRO A 73 4.69 -1.37 -7.93
N ALA A 74 5.05 -2.38 -8.71
CA ALA A 74 5.90 -2.27 -9.88
C ALA A 74 5.50 -3.30 -10.95
N LYS A 75 5.58 -2.94 -12.23
CA LYS A 75 5.38 -3.86 -13.35
C LYS A 75 6.62 -3.88 -14.23
N ILE A 76 7.08 -5.08 -14.55
CA ILE A 76 8.28 -5.35 -15.34
C ILE A 76 7.87 -6.26 -16.49
N VAL A 77 8.30 -5.95 -17.70
CA VAL A 77 8.12 -6.79 -18.89
C VAL A 77 9.49 -7.13 -19.44
N ALA A 78 9.81 -8.41 -19.52
CA ALA A 78 11.03 -8.91 -20.11
C ALA A 78 10.68 -9.67 -21.39
N THR A 79 11.25 -9.28 -22.51
CA THR A 79 11.09 -9.97 -23.79
C THR A 79 12.42 -10.57 -24.19
N LEU A 80 12.41 -11.85 -24.52
CA LEU A 80 13.57 -12.62 -24.95
C LEU A 80 13.27 -13.24 -26.31
N ASP A 81 13.98 -12.77 -27.34
CA ASP A 81 14.03 -13.41 -28.65
C ASP A 81 15.35 -14.17 -28.77
N ILE A 82 15.28 -15.50 -28.62
CA ILE A 82 16.45 -16.38 -28.71
C ILE A 82 16.88 -16.60 -30.16
N LYS A 83 15.95 -16.45 -31.12
CA LYS A 83 16.20 -16.66 -32.54
C LYS A 83 17.02 -15.52 -33.13
N GLU A 84 16.70 -14.28 -32.75
CA GLU A 84 17.42 -13.08 -33.18
C GLU A 84 18.48 -12.62 -32.16
N GLY A 85 18.51 -13.23 -30.96
CA GLY A 85 19.44 -12.89 -29.89
C GLY A 85 19.12 -11.56 -29.19
N ASN A 86 17.89 -11.08 -29.29
CA ASN A 86 17.46 -9.81 -28.71
C ASN A 86 16.88 -10.00 -27.31
N PHE A 87 17.30 -9.15 -26.37
CA PHE A 87 16.72 -9.08 -25.03
C PHE A 87 16.26 -7.65 -24.74
N LYS A 88 15.02 -7.52 -24.29
CA LYS A 88 14.41 -6.24 -23.91
C LYS A 88 13.88 -6.34 -22.50
N LEU A 89 14.19 -5.35 -21.68
CA LEU A 89 13.64 -5.22 -20.33
C LEU A 89 12.97 -3.85 -20.22
N GLU A 90 11.69 -3.85 -19.91
CA GLU A 90 10.88 -2.64 -19.75
C GLU A 90 10.32 -2.60 -18.34
N VAL A 91 10.57 -1.50 -17.64
CA VAL A 91 9.89 -1.21 -16.38
C VAL A 91 8.74 -0.28 -16.69
N LEU A 92 7.52 -0.77 -16.50
CA LEU A 92 6.32 -0.01 -16.82
C LEU A 92 5.89 0.80 -15.60
N PRO A 93 5.56 2.10 -15.78
CA PRO A 93 4.93 2.87 -14.72
C PRO A 93 3.59 2.23 -14.39
N VAL A 94 3.42 1.82 -13.13
CA VAL A 94 2.15 1.33 -12.62
C VAL A 94 1.37 2.48 -12.00
N SER A 95 0.04 2.42 -12.12
CA SER A 95 -0.81 3.36 -11.40
C SER A 95 -0.60 3.15 -9.90
N ALA A 96 -0.01 4.15 -9.24
CA ALA A 96 0.16 4.12 -7.81
C ALA A 96 -1.21 4.14 -7.12
N PRO A 97 -1.41 3.36 -6.05
CA PRO A 97 -2.58 3.51 -5.20
C PRO A 97 -2.61 4.94 -4.66
N GLU A 98 -3.81 5.43 -4.33
CA GLU A 98 -4.01 6.76 -3.75
C GLU A 98 -3.10 7.01 -2.53
N HIS A 99 -2.74 5.95 -1.80
CA HIS A 99 -1.84 6.00 -0.65
C HIS A 99 -0.73 4.95 -0.78
N ILE A 100 0.48 5.37 -1.20
CA ILE A 100 1.71 4.54 -1.20
C ILE A 100 2.23 4.34 0.23
N ALA A 101 1.99 5.32 1.10
CA ALA A 101 2.28 5.26 2.53
C ALA A 101 1.19 6.01 3.29
N ALA A 102 0.66 5.39 4.36
CA ALA A 102 -0.33 5.97 5.24
C ALA A 102 0.10 5.77 6.69
N VAL A 103 0.00 6.85 7.47
CA VAL A 103 0.26 6.83 8.91
C VAL A 103 -1.00 7.31 9.60
N GLN A 104 -1.46 6.53 10.57
CA GLN A 104 -2.60 6.88 11.41
C GLN A 104 -2.20 6.73 12.88
N VAL A 105 -2.42 7.76 13.67
CA VAL A 105 -2.21 7.70 15.12
C VAL A 105 -3.53 8.00 15.81
N GLU A 106 -3.95 7.10 16.68
CA GLU A 106 -5.19 7.19 17.45
C GLU A 106 -4.84 7.05 18.92
N THR A 107 -5.41 7.87 19.79
CA THR A 107 -5.24 7.73 21.24
C THR A 107 -6.60 7.62 21.90
N PHE A 108 -6.76 6.61 22.76
CA PHE A 108 -8.01 6.25 23.41
C PHE A 108 -7.83 6.24 24.93
N ALA A 109 -8.82 6.75 25.65
CA ALA A 109 -9.02 6.45 27.06
C ALA A 109 -9.87 5.19 27.19
N VAL A 110 -9.36 4.22 27.93
CA VAL A 110 -9.96 2.92 28.19
C VAL A 110 -10.26 2.85 29.69
N ALA A 111 -11.50 2.58 30.06
CA ALA A 111 -11.90 2.30 31.45
C ALA A 111 -12.78 1.04 31.48
N ARG A 112 -12.43 0.04 32.28
CA ARG A 112 -13.22 -1.18 32.43
C ARG A 112 -13.17 -1.73 33.85
N ASN A 113 -14.25 -2.36 34.27
CA ASN A 113 -14.29 -3.15 35.50
C ASN A 113 -13.71 -4.54 35.22
N ILE A 114 -13.02 -5.15 36.19
CA ILE A 114 -12.49 -6.52 36.06
C ILE A 114 -13.60 -7.58 36.19
N GLU A 115 -14.65 -7.30 36.97
CA GLU A 115 -15.80 -8.21 37.13
C GLU A 115 -16.67 -8.28 35.86
N ASP A 116 -16.63 -7.21 35.06
CA ASP A 116 -17.31 -7.12 33.76
C ASP A 116 -16.37 -6.55 32.70
N LEU A 117 -15.52 -7.44 32.16
CA LEU A 117 -14.56 -7.12 31.10
C LEU A 117 -15.25 -6.69 29.79
N ALA A 118 -16.51 -7.09 29.57
CA ALA A 118 -17.26 -6.78 28.36
C ALA A 118 -17.81 -5.34 28.38
N ALA A 119 -18.05 -4.75 29.55
CA ALA A 119 -18.49 -3.36 29.72
C ALA A 119 -17.38 -2.31 29.56
N ALA A 120 -16.26 -2.66 28.91
CA ALA A 120 -15.15 -1.74 28.69
C ALA A 120 -15.59 -0.48 27.90
N ARG A 121 -15.32 0.70 28.47
CA ARG A 121 -15.57 2.00 27.85
C ARG A 121 -14.29 2.46 27.17
N ILE A 122 -14.35 2.69 25.85
CA ILE A 122 -13.24 3.18 25.04
C ILE A 122 -13.69 4.49 24.38
N VAL A 123 -13.00 5.58 24.69
CA VAL A 123 -13.33 6.93 24.20
C VAL A 123 -12.10 7.53 23.54
N PRO A 124 -12.19 8.11 22.32
CA PRO A 124 -11.06 8.80 21.71
C PRO A 124 -10.69 10.03 22.55
N VAL A 125 -9.38 10.25 22.78
CA VAL A 125 -8.88 11.39 23.57
C VAL A 125 -9.08 12.70 22.82
N ILE A 126 -8.98 12.68 21.48
CA ILE A 126 -9.28 13.83 20.63
C ILE A 126 -10.72 13.66 20.10
N PRO A 127 -11.66 14.54 20.47
CA PRO A 127 -13.03 14.50 19.96
C PRO A 127 -13.06 14.70 18.44
N ALA A 128 -13.95 13.97 17.76
CA ALA A 128 -14.08 14.03 16.29
C ALA A 128 -14.41 15.45 15.76
N GLU A 129 -15.06 16.29 16.58
CA GLU A 129 -15.43 17.67 16.26
C GLU A 129 -14.21 18.59 16.03
N VAL A 130 -13.05 18.25 16.60
CA VAL A 130 -11.80 19.02 16.48
C VAL A 130 -10.94 18.54 15.29
N MET A 131 -11.27 17.38 14.71
CA MET A 131 -10.48 16.70 13.69
C MET A 131 -10.91 17.12 12.26
N GLN A 132 -10.96 18.44 11.99
CA GLN A 132 -11.17 18.91 10.61
C GLN A 132 -9.89 18.69 9.79
N PRO A 133 -9.97 18.11 8.57
CA PRO A 133 -8.80 17.91 7.74
C PRO A 133 -8.19 19.26 7.34
N ILE A 134 -6.88 19.43 7.55
CA ILE A 134 -6.09 20.55 7.02
C ILE A 134 -5.94 20.35 5.51
N SER A 135 -7.04 20.50 4.77
CA SER A 135 -7.02 20.60 3.30
C SER A 135 -6.61 22.03 2.95
N ARG A 136 -5.30 22.26 2.83
CA ARG A 136 -4.75 23.53 2.34
C ARG A 136 -5.41 23.89 1.01
N GLN A 137 -6.25 24.93 1.03
CA GLN A 137 -6.62 25.68 -0.15
C GLN A 137 -5.36 26.33 -0.74
N SER A 138 -4.72 25.70 -1.72
CA SER A 138 -3.86 26.41 -2.66
C SER A 138 -4.68 26.77 -3.89
N LYS A 139 -5.53 27.80 -3.77
CA LYS A 139 -6.09 28.49 -4.93
C LYS A 139 -4.97 29.29 -5.58
N LEU A 140 -4.24 28.70 -6.52
CA LEU A 140 -3.48 29.47 -7.51
C LEU A 140 -4.48 29.99 -8.54
N SER A 141 -4.93 31.21 -8.33
CA SER A 141 -5.72 31.98 -9.30
C SER A 141 -4.87 32.28 -10.54
N SER A 142 -5.12 31.59 -11.66
CA SER A 142 -4.65 32.05 -12.97
C SER A 142 -5.58 33.17 -13.45
N SER A 143 -5.14 34.43 -13.30
CA SER A 143 -5.75 35.53 -14.05
C SER A 143 -5.06 35.59 -15.41
N ALA A 144 -5.66 34.93 -16.40
CA ALA A 144 -5.41 35.24 -17.80
C ALA A 144 -6.35 36.39 -18.18
N ALA A 145 -5.87 37.62 -18.07
CA ALA A 145 -6.53 38.79 -18.65
C ALA A 145 -5.84 39.13 -19.98
N ALA A 146 -6.55 38.89 -21.07
CA ALA A 146 -6.19 39.32 -22.40
C ALA A 146 -6.41 40.84 -22.59
N ALA A 147 -5.44 41.54 -23.18
CA ALA A 147 -5.49 42.80 -23.95
C ALA A 147 -4.04 43.36 -23.98
N SER A 148 -3.46 43.92 -25.05
CA SER A 148 -4.00 44.57 -26.24
C SER A 148 -2.90 44.67 -27.31
N ARG A 149 -3.36 44.90 -28.55
CA ARG A 149 -2.59 45.23 -29.76
C ARG A 149 -1.62 46.42 -29.56
N LEU A 150 -0.46 46.33 -30.21
CA LEU A 150 0.08 47.35 -31.14
C LEU A 150 1.11 46.73 -32.06
#